data_AF-A0A3N9V190-F1
#
_entry.id   AF-A0A3N9V190-F1
#
_cell.length_a   1.000
_cell.length_b   1.000
_cell.length_c   1.000
_cell.angle_alpha   90.00
_cell.angle_beta   90.00
_cell.angle_gamma   90.00
#
_symmetry.space_group_name_H-M   'P 1'
#
loop_
_entity.id
_entity.type
_entity.pdbx_description
1 polymer ?
#
loop_
_entity_poly.entity_id
_entity_poly.type
_entity_poly.pdbx_seq_one_letter_code
_entity_poly.pdbx_strand_id
1 'polypeptide(L)'
;MTSSFTFEACLQPVDQALTRLPGVNGDQFTERAASAVSALPEELAQPLRELLALYQRLQAQPESDRRLGQEFCFACGALTEKLRAELQARMEVESAIVGPDQVSAR
;
A
#
# COMPACT_ATOMS: atom_id res chain seq x y z
N MET A 1 1.86 20.39 24.97
CA MET A 1 1.73 19.06 24.34
C MET A 1 2.15 19.20 22.89
N THR A 2 3.43 19.00 22.59
CA THR A 2 3.93 18.96 21.21
C THR A 2 3.63 17.59 20.65
N SER A 3 2.50 17.46 19.93
CA SER A 3 2.29 16.32 19.04
C SER A 3 3.45 16.31 18.04
N SER A 4 4.42 15.43 18.27
CA SER A 4 5.47 15.16 17.30
C SER A 4 4.78 14.46 16.14
N PHE A 5 4.59 15.19 15.04
CA PHE A 5 4.07 14.60 13.81
C PHE A 5 5.11 13.60 13.31
N THR A 6 4.81 12.30 13.43
CA THR A 6 5.63 11.24 12.86
C THR A 6 5.02 10.82 11.54
N PHE A 7 5.77 10.98 10.45
CA PHE A 7 5.34 10.57 9.10
C PHE A 7 5.01 9.06 9.04
N GLU A 8 5.55 8.27 9.97
CA GLU A 8 5.29 6.83 10.13
C GLU A 8 3.80 6.51 10.36
N ALA A 9 3.04 7.40 11.01
CA ALA A 9 1.60 7.21 11.18
C ALA A 9 0.87 7.16 9.81
N CYS A 10 1.37 7.90 8.82
CA CYS A 10 0.83 7.90 7.46
C CYS A 10 1.15 6.62 6.70
N LEU A 11 2.16 5.85 7.12
CA LEU A 11 2.57 4.59 6.48
C LEU A 11 1.61 3.43 6.80
N GLN A 12 1.01 3.45 8.00
CA GLN A 12 0.18 2.36 8.52
C GLN A 12 -0.91 1.85 7.54
N PRO A 13 -1.69 2.73 6.87
CA PRO A 13 -2.72 2.27 5.95
C PRO A 13 -2.17 1.56 4.70
N VAL A 14 -1.03 2.04 4.18
CA VAL A 14 -0.35 1.40 3.05
C VAL A 14 0.17 0.04 3.46
N ASP A 15 0.86 -0.04 4.59
CA ASP A 15 1.44 -1.28 5.10
C ASP A 15 0.38 -2.35 5.37
N GLN A 16 -0.77 -1.96 5.93
CA GLN A 16 -1.93 -2.85 6.09
C GLN A 16 -2.57 -3.27 4.76
N ALA A 17 -2.52 -2.44 3.72
CA ALA A 17 -2.99 -2.83 2.41
C ALA A 17 -2.04 -3.85 1.76
N LEU A 18 -0.73 -3.68 1.95
CA LEU A 18 0.29 -4.60 1.43
C LEU A 18 0.20 -6.00 2.05
N THR A 19 -0.08 -6.10 3.36
CA THR A 19 -0.23 -7.42 4.03
C THR A 19 -1.45 -8.22 3.55
N ARG A 20 -2.42 -7.56 2.90
CA ARG A 20 -3.59 -8.22 2.32
C ARG A 20 -3.34 -8.72 0.90
N LEU A 21 -2.23 -8.33 0.27
CA LEU A 21 -1.91 -8.77 -1.08
C LEU A 21 -1.36 -10.21 -1.05
N PRO A 22 -1.87 -11.10 -1.91
CA PRO A 22 -1.35 -12.46 -2.00
C PRO A 22 0.09 -12.46 -2.53
N GLY A 23 0.95 -13.27 -1.92
CA GLY A 23 2.35 -13.42 -2.33
C GLY A 23 3.29 -12.31 -1.85
N VAL A 24 2.80 -11.34 -1.07
CA VAL A 24 3.64 -10.34 -0.40
C VAL A 24 4.17 -10.92 0.91
N ASN A 25 5.51 -10.96 1.03
CA ASN A 25 6.20 -11.46 2.22
C ASN A 25 7.13 -10.39 2.79
N GLY A 26 7.37 -10.43 4.11
CA GLY A 26 8.32 -9.54 4.79
C GLY A 26 7.85 -9.11 6.19
N ASP A 27 8.80 -8.93 7.10
CA ASP A 27 8.54 -8.53 8.49
C ASP A 27 8.46 -7.01 8.62
N GLN A 28 9.17 -6.29 7.76
CA GLN A 28 9.22 -4.83 7.74
C GLN A 28 8.53 -4.24 6.50
N PHE A 29 8.07 -2.99 6.60
CA PHE A 29 7.44 -2.29 5.48
C PHE A 29 8.28 -2.33 4.20
N THR A 30 9.59 -2.10 4.32
CA THR A 30 10.50 -2.08 3.16
C THR A 30 10.57 -3.42 2.44
N GLU A 31 10.58 -4.53 3.19
CA GLU A 31 10.57 -5.89 2.64
C GLU A 31 9.24 -6.20 1.97
N ARG A 32 8.11 -5.90 2.64
CA ARG A 32 6.77 -6.08 2.06
C ARG A 32 6.57 -5.26 0.79
N ALA A 33 6.99 -3.99 0.81
CA ALA A 33 6.89 -3.12 -0.35
C ALA A 33 7.76 -3.62 -1.51
N ALA A 34 8.98 -4.09 -1.25
CA ALA A 34 9.84 -4.69 -2.27
C ALA A 34 9.22 -5.95 -2.88
N SER A 35 8.65 -6.85 -2.06
CA SER A 35 7.94 -8.04 -2.52
C SER A 35 6.69 -7.68 -3.33
N ALA A 36 5.95 -6.65 -2.90
CA ALA A 36 4.72 -6.21 -3.56
C ALA A 36 4.97 -5.56 -4.92
N VAL A 37 6.08 -4.85 -5.10
CA VAL A 37 6.46 -4.25 -6.40
C VAL A 37 6.51 -5.29 -7.53
N SER A 38 6.89 -6.53 -7.24
CA SER A 38 6.91 -7.61 -8.23
C SER A 38 5.56 -8.30 -8.45
N ALA A 39 4.63 -8.16 -7.50
CA ALA A 39 3.31 -8.80 -7.53
C ALA A 39 2.19 -7.87 -8.03
N LEU A 40 2.41 -6.56 -7.96
CA LEU A 40 1.46 -5.52 -8.35
C LEU A 40 1.60 -5.14 -9.83
N PRO A 41 0.51 -4.67 -10.48
CA PRO A 41 0.61 -4.04 -11.79
C PRO A 41 1.49 -2.78 -11.73
N GLU A 42 2.11 -2.43 -12.86
CA GLU A 42 3.09 -1.33 -12.94
C GLU A 42 2.52 0.02 -12.44
N GLU A 43 1.23 0.26 -12.66
CA GLU A 43 0.51 1.47 -12.22
C GLU A 43 0.46 1.65 -10.69
N LEU A 44 0.64 0.56 -9.93
CA LEU A 44 0.71 0.52 -8.47
C LEU A 44 2.15 0.31 -7.98
N ALA A 45 2.92 -0.50 -8.71
CA ALA A 45 4.32 -0.75 -8.42
C ALA A 45 5.15 0.53 -8.49
N GLN A 46 4.93 1.38 -9.50
CA GLN A 46 5.69 2.61 -9.69
C GLN A 46 5.49 3.61 -8.52
N PRO A 47 4.25 3.97 -8.11
CA PRO A 47 4.04 4.79 -6.92
C PRO A 47 4.59 4.18 -5.62
N LEU A 48 4.57 2.84 -5.49
CA LEU A 48 5.13 2.16 -4.33
C LEU A 48 6.68 2.27 -4.29
N ARG A 49 7.35 2.19 -5.45
CA ARG A 49 8.81 2.45 -5.56
C ARG A 49 9.14 3.89 -5.20
N GLU A 50 8.34 4.86 -5.65
CA GLU A 50 8.52 6.27 -5.32
C GLU A 50 8.32 6.52 -3.82
N LEU A 51 7.29 5.90 -3.22
CA LEU A 51 7.05 5.98 -1.78
C LEU A 51 8.20 5.40 -0.97
N LEU A 52 8.77 4.27 -1.39
CA LEU A 52 9.95 3.66 -0.78
C LEU A 52 11.15 4.60 -0.80
N ALA A 53 11.41 5.27 -1.94
CA ALA A 53 12.49 6.24 -2.05
C ALA A 53 12.29 7.46 -1.13
N LEU A 54 11.05 7.95 -1.03
CA LEU A 54 10.69 9.02 -0.10
C LEU A 54 10.85 8.59 1.37
N TYR A 55 10.44 7.37 1.70
CA TYR A 55 10.59 6.79 3.04
C TYR A 55 12.07 6.71 3.46
N GLN A 56 12.94 6.21 2.58
CA GLN A 56 14.37 6.13 2.85
C GLN A 56 15.01 7.51 3.04
N ARG A 57 14.58 8.50 2.24
CA ARG A 57 15.02 9.90 2.39
C ARG A 57 14.60 10.51 3.73
N LEU A 58 13.35 10.31 4.12
CA LEU A 58 12.83 10.79 5.41
C LEU A 58 13.51 10.11 6.60
N GLN A 59 13.79 8.81 6.51
CA GLN A 59 14.57 8.11 7.54
C GLN A 59 15.99 8.65 7.68
N ALA A 60 16.64 9.02 6.57
CA ALA A 60 17.98 9.59 6.61
C ALA A 60 18.01 11.02 7.19
N GLN A 61 16.91 11.79 7.06
CA GLN A 61 16.82 13.19 7.50
C GLN A 61 15.43 13.52 8.07
N PRO A 62 15.08 13.00 9.27
CA PRO A 62 13.71 13.08 9.81
C PRO A 62 13.27 14.49 10.20
N GLU A 63 14.20 15.38 10.54
CA GLU A 63 13.91 16.73 11.05
C GLU A 63 14.03 17.82 9.98
N SER A 64 14.64 17.54 8.83
CA SER A 64 15.07 18.60 7.90
C SER A 64 14.01 19.04 6.91
N ASP A 65 12.93 18.28 6.69
CA ASP A 65 11.99 18.60 5.62
C ASP A 65 10.53 18.26 5.94
N ARG A 66 9.84 19.22 6.59
CA ARG A 66 8.40 19.15 6.86
C ARG A 66 7.57 19.02 5.58
N ARG A 67 8.04 19.58 4.46
CA ARG A 67 7.36 19.50 3.17
C ARG A 67 7.45 18.08 2.62
N LEU A 68 8.63 17.47 2.68
CA LEU A 68 8.84 16.07 2.32
C LEU A 68 7.95 15.13 3.15
N GLY A 69 7.81 15.40 4.45
CA GLY A 69 6.90 14.65 5.32
C GLY A 69 5.42 14.76 4.91
N GLN A 70 4.98 15.95 4.47
CA GLN A 70 3.64 16.16 3.94
C GLN A 70 3.42 15.46 2.58
N GLU A 71 4.39 15.58 1.68
CA GLU A 71 4.38 14.89 0.38
C GLU A 71 4.34 13.38 0.56
N PHE A 72 5.08 12.85 1.53
CA PHE A 72 5.05 11.44 1.90
C PHE A 72 3.67 11.01 2.41
N CYS A 73 3.08 11.76 3.34
CA CYS A 73 1.75 11.44 3.84
C CYS A 73 0.67 11.50 2.75
N PHE A 74 0.77 12.46 1.84
CA PHE A 74 -0.11 12.56 0.67
C PHE A 74 0.07 11.34 -0.26
N ALA A 75 1.32 10.97 -0.55
CA ALA A 75 1.63 9.79 -1.37
C ALA A 75 1.11 8.49 -0.74
N CYS A 76 1.25 8.34 0.58
CA CYS A 76 0.65 7.22 1.32
C CYS A 76 -0.86 7.15 1.13
N GLY A 77 -1.56 8.28 1.30
CA GLY A 77 -3.02 8.34 1.13
C GLY A 77 -3.44 7.96 -0.29
N ALA A 78 -2.79 8.55 -1.31
CA ALA A 78 -3.07 8.26 -2.70
C ALA A 78 -2.83 6.78 -3.04
N LEU A 79 -1.72 6.20 -2.58
CA LEU A 79 -1.41 4.79 -2.82
C LEU A 79 -2.37 3.86 -2.10
N THR A 80 -2.78 4.18 -0.87
CA THR A 80 -3.75 3.39 -0.12
C THR A 80 -5.09 3.27 -0.86
N GLU A 81 -5.59 4.39 -1.40
CA GLU A 81 -6.84 4.37 -2.17
C GLU A 81 -6.70 3.55 -3.45
N LYS A 82 -5.57 3.67 -4.16
CA LYS A 82 -5.31 2.86 -5.35
C LYS A 82 -5.23 1.36 -5.04
N LEU A 83 -4.53 0.98 -3.97
CA LEU A 83 -4.44 -0.41 -3.51
C LEU A 83 -5.81 -0.95 -3.09
N ARG A 84 -6.62 -0.14 -2.41
CA ARG A 84 -7.99 -0.52 -2.05
C ARG A 84 -8.84 -0.78 -3.29
N ALA A 85 -8.78 0.11 -4.28
CA ALA A 85 -9.53 -0.03 -5.53
C ALA A 85 -9.13 -1.31 -6.29
N GLU A 86 -7.83 -1.61 -6.37
CA GLU A 86 -7.32 -2.84 -7.00
C GLU A 86 -7.77 -4.10 -6.25
N LEU A 87 -7.66 -4.11 -4.92
CA LEU A 87 -8.12 -5.22 -4.10
C LEU A 87 -9.63 -5.47 -4.28
N GLN A 88 -10.42 -4.40 -4.35
CA GLN A 88 -11.85 -4.50 -4.59
C GLN A 88 -12.16 -5.01 -6.00
N ALA A 89 -11.48 -4.50 -7.03
CA ALA A 89 -11.64 -4.96 -8.39
C ALA A 89 -11.31 -6.46 -8.54
N ARG A 90 -10.24 -6.92 -7.89
CA ARG A 90 -9.88 -8.36 -7.85
C ARG A 90 -10.93 -9.20 -7.17
N MET A 91 -11.45 -8.76 -6.02
CA MET A 91 -12.54 -9.45 -5.33
C MET A 91 -13.81 -9.54 -6.17
N GLU A 92 -14.17 -8.48 -6.89
CA GLU A 92 -15.34 -8.47 -7.78
C GLU A 92 -15.16 -9.46 -8.94
N VAL A 93 -13.96 -9.56 -9.50
CA VAL A 93 -13.61 -10.55 -10.53
C VAL A 93 -13.66 -11.97 -9.96
N GLU A 94 -13.07 -12.23 -8.80
CA GLU A 94 -13.12 -13.55 -8.15
C GLU A 94 -14.57 -13.95 -7.79
N SER A 95 -15.38 -13.02 -7.28
CA SER A 95 -16.80 -13.22 -6.99
C SER A 95 -17.62 -13.52 -8.25
N ALA A 96 -17.31 -12.87 -9.38
CA ALA A 96 -17.97 -13.14 -10.65
C ALA A 96 -17.57 -14.49 -11.27
N ILE A 97 -16.35 -14.97 -11.02
CA ILE A 97 -15.89 -16.29 -11.44
C ILE A 97 -16.53 -17.39 -10.58
N VAL A 98 -16.72 -17.14 -9.28
CA VAL A 98 -17.57 -17.94 -8.39
C VAL A 98 -19.04 -17.53 -8.57
N GLY A 99 -19.52 -17.56 -9.81
CA GLY A 99 -20.94 -17.42 -10.12
C GLY A 99 -21.77 -18.55 -9.50
N PRO A 100 -23.11 -18.38 -9.37
CA PRO A 100 -24.01 -19.24 -8.59
C PRO A 100 -24.20 -20.64 -9.19
N ASP A 101 -23.18 -21.47 -9.18
CA ASP A 101 -23.21 -22.85 -9.67
C ASP A 101 -23.67 -23.84 -8.59
N GLN A 102 -24.52 -23.41 -7.63
CA GLN A 102 -25.13 -24.32 -6.65
C GLN A 102 -26.55 -23.91 -6.25
N VAL A 103 -27.45 -23.61 -7.20
CA VAL A 103 -28.89 -23.88 -7.00
C VAL A 103 -29.53 -24.30 -8.33
N SER A 104 -29.05 -25.41 -8.91
CA SER A 104 -29.81 -26.14 -9.92
C SER A 104 -29.72 -27.64 -9.66
N ALA A 105 -30.25 -28.08 -8.52
CA ALA A 105 -30.69 -29.46 -8.32
C ALA A 105 -31.45 -29.60 -6.99
N ARG A 106 -32.74 -29.23 -6.98
CA ARG A 106 -33.91 -30.01 -6.49
C ARG A 106 -35.06 -29.13 -6.06
#